data_AF-A0A843AYA0-F1
#
_entry.id   AF-A0A843AYA0-F1
#
_cell.length_a   1.000
_cell.length_b   1.000
_cell.length_c   1.000
_cell.angle_alpha   90.00
_cell.angle_beta   90.00
_cell.angle_gamma   90.00
#
_symmetry.space_group_name_H-M   'P 1'
#
loop_
_entity.id
_entity.type
_entity.pdbx_description
1 polymer ?
#
loop_
_entity_poly.entity_id
_entity_poly.type
_entity_poly.pdbx_seq_one_letter_code
_entity_poly.pdbx_strand_id
1 'polypeptide(L)' 'MIRESRFLRAAVLTTWAYSLLVWLYVAARIVTNDHIVFDPFIWAFPTISFGELGAFSFVLSAACMFIYLYFWGFARDREK' A
#
# COMPACT_ATOMS: atom_id res chain seq x y z
N MET A 1 -5.67 -3.79 24.21
CA MET A 1 -4.49 -4.53 23.72
C MET A 1 -3.98 -4.05 22.36
N ILE A 2 -4.76 -4.09 21.26
CA ILE A 2 -4.28 -3.68 19.92
C ILE A 2 -3.87 -2.20 19.84
N ARG A 3 -4.64 -1.30 20.45
CA ARG A 3 -4.34 0.16 20.46
C ARG A 3 -3.01 0.55 21.13
N GLU A 4 -2.59 -0.20 22.15
CA GLU A 4 -1.37 0.13 22.92
C GLU A 4 -0.11 -0.50 22.33
N SER A 5 -0.28 -1.48 21.43
CA SER A 5 0.85 -2.16 20.79
C SER A 5 1.56 -1.24 19.81
N ARG A 6 2.73 -0.73 20.21
CA ARG A 6 3.64 0.04 19.35
C ARG A 6 4.12 -0.78 18.15
N PHE A 7 4.26 -2.10 18.34
CA PHE A 7 4.68 -3.03 17.28
C PHE A 7 3.65 -3.10 16.16
N LEU A 8 2.37 -3.31 16.49
CA LEU A 8 1.30 -3.37 15.48
C LEU A 8 1.17 -2.04 14.74
N ARG A 9 1.26 -0.92 15.46
CA ARG A 9 1.24 0.41 14.84
C ARG A 9 2.40 0.61 13.87
N ALA A 10 3.61 0.20 14.26
CA ALA A 10 4.79 0.28 13.41
C ALA A 10 4.64 -0.62 12.17
N ALA A 11 4.18 -1.86 12.34
CA ALA A 11 3.95 -2.79 11.24
C ALA A 11 2.92 -2.25 10.23
N VAL A 12 1.80 -1.70 10.69
CA VAL A 12 0.80 -1.09 9.80
C VAL A 12 1.38 0.10 9.02
N LEU A 13 2.16 0.96 9.68
CA LEU A 13 2.79 2.11 9.03
C LEU A 13 3.86 1.71 8.03
N THR A 14 4.69 0.71 8.33
CA THR A 14 5.72 0.23 7.40
C THR A 14 5.10 -0.47 6.20
N THR A 15 4.08 -1.31 6.40
CA THR A 15 3.32 -1.93 5.30
C THR A 15 2.62 -0.88 4.44
N TRP A 16 2.01 0.14 5.07
CA TRP A 16 1.42 1.27 4.36
C TRP A 16 2.43 2.00 3.48
N ALA A 17 3.58 2.39 4.05
CA ALA A 17 4.60 3.14 3.33
C ALA A 17 5.19 2.31 2.19
N TYR A 18 5.50 1.04 2.43
CA TYR A 18 6.06 0.16 1.40
C TYR A 18 5.08 -0.07 0.24
N SER A 19 3.82 -0.36 0.55
CA SER A 19 2.78 -0.53 -0.48
C SER A 19 2.57 0.76 -1.30
N LEU A 20 2.61 1.93 -0.66
CA LEU A 20 2.55 3.21 -1.37
C LEU A 20 3.73 3.42 -2.31
N LEU A 21 4.96 3.10 -1.87
CA LEU A 21 6.16 3.21 -2.71
C LEU A 21 6.12 2.28 -3.92
N VAL A 22 5.65 1.03 -3.73
CA VAL A 22 5.45 0.09 -4.84
C VAL A 22 4.41 0.63 -5.83
N TRP A 23 3.30 1.17 -5.33
CA TRP A 23 2.29 1.78 -6.18
C TRP A 23 2.84 2.95 -7.00
N LEU A 24 3.59 3.86 -6.34
CA LEU A 24 4.23 4.99 -7.02
C LEU A 24 5.24 4.53 -8.08
N TYR A 25 6.02 3.49 -7.79
CA TYR A 25 6.93 2.90 -8.76
C TYR A 25 6.19 2.38 -10.00
N VAL A 26 5.12 1.60 -9.80
CA VAL A 26 4.30 1.08 -10.90
C VAL A 26 3.69 2.22 -11.70
N ALA A 27 3.11 3.23 -11.02
CA ALA A 27 2.52 4.39 -11.68
C ALA A 27 3.55 5.17 -12.50
N ALA A 28 4.76 5.39 -11.96
CA ALA A 28 5.84 6.04 -12.68
C ALA A 28 6.21 5.28 -13.95
N ARG A 29 6.38 3.95 -13.87
CA ARG A 29 6.75 3.09 -15.01
C ARG A 29 5.70 3.08 -16.12
N ILE A 30 4.41 3.12 -15.76
CA ILE A 30 3.32 3.21 -16.72
C ILE A 30 3.31 4.60 -17.39
N VAL A 31 3.44 5.68 -16.60
CA VAL A 31 3.41 7.06 -17.10
C VAL A 31 4.62 7.39 -17.98
N THR A 32 5.80 6.86 -17.66
CA THR A 32 7.01 7.03 -18.48
C THR A 32 6.99 6.20 -19.77
N ASN A 33 5.91 5.45 -20.04
CA ASN A 33 5.76 4.55 -21.19
C ASN A 33 6.84 3.45 -21.27
N ASP A 34 7.48 3.10 -20.16
CA ASP A 34 8.44 1.99 -20.13
C ASP A 34 7.75 0.62 -20.20
N HIS A 35 6.50 0.52 -19.71
CA HIS A 35 5.71 -0.72 -19.64
C HIS A 35 4.24 -0.44 -19.93
N ILE A 36 3.59 -1.36 -20.64
CA ILE A 36 2.13 -1.37 -20.81
C ILE A 36 1.50 -1.97 -19.54
N VAL A 37 0.31 -1.51 -19.16
CA VAL A 37 -0.40 -1.95 -17.94
C VAL A 37 -0.53 -3.47 -17.84
N PHE A 38 -0.64 -4.15 -18.98
CA PHE A 38 -0.80 -5.61 -19.07
C PHE A 38 0.53 -6.36 -19.17
N ASP A 39 1.67 -5.66 -19.23
CA ASP A 39 2.96 -6.33 -19.28
C ASP A 39 3.22 -7.05 -17.95
N PRO A 40 3.85 -8.23 -18.02
CA PRO A 40 4.20 -8.99 -16.82
C PRO A 40 5.22 -8.21 -15.99
N PHE A 41 4.98 -8.14 -14.68
CA PHE A 41 5.89 -7.43 -13.76
C PHE A 41 7.29 -8.04 -13.75
N ILE A 42 7.35 -9.38 -13.74
CA ILE A 42 8.57 -10.15 -13.85
C ILE A 42 8.36 -11.18 -14.96
N TRP A 43 9.29 -11.25 -15.91
CA TRP A 43 9.24 -12.22 -17.03
C TRP A 43 9.12 -13.68 -16.57
N ALA A 44 9.63 -14.00 -15.38
CA ALA A 44 9.52 -15.33 -14.77
C ALA A 44 8.14 -15.63 -14.16
N PHE A 45 7.30 -14.62 -13.94
CA PHE A 45 5.95 -14.74 -13.36
C PHE A 45 4.94 -13.98 -14.21
N PRO A 46 4.58 -14.50 -15.40
CA PRO A 46 3.69 -13.80 -16.34
C PRO A 46 2.25 -13.69 -15.85
N THR A 47 1.91 -14.32 -14.72
CA THR A 47 0.58 -14.30 -14.14
C THR A 47 0.23 -13.02 -13.40
N ILE A 48 1.21 -12.14 -13.13
CA ILE A 48 0.98 -10.86 -12.43
C ILE A 48 1.44 -9.72 -13.34
N SER A 49 0.48 -8.93 -13.80
CA SER A 49 0.74 -7.73 -14.58
C SER A 49 1.17 -6.54 -13.72
N PHE A 50 1.84 -5.56 -14.32
CA PHE A 50 2.12 -4.27 -13.69
C PHE A 50 0.84 -3.61 -13.16
N GLY A 51 -0.25 -3.66 -13.93
CA GLY A 51 -1.56 -3.11 -13.54
C GLY A 51 -2.14 -3.78 -12.30
N GLU A 52 -2.13 -5.10 -12.23
CA GLU A 52 -2.61 -5.85 -11.07
C GLU A 52 -1.77 -5.54 -9.83
N LEU A 53 -0.44 -5.53 -9.95
CA LEU A 53 0.45 -5.18 -8.85
C LEU A 53 0.20 -3.75 -8.34
N GLY A 54 -0.02 -2.80 -9.26
CA GLY A 54 -0.43 -1.44 -8.95
C GLY A 54 -1.76 -1.41 -8.19
N ALA A 55 -2.78 -2.09 -8.69
CA ALA A 55 -4.09 -2.13 -8.04
C ALA A 55 -4.01 -2.73 -6.62
N PHE A 56 -3.31 -3.86 -6.45
CA PHE A 56 -3.13 -4.50 -5.15
C PHE A 56 -2.37 -3.61 -4.17
N SER A 57 -1.26 -3.01 -4.61
CA SER A 57 -0.45 -2.11 -3.76
C SER A 57 -1.22 -0.85 -3.34
N PHE A 58 -2.04 -0.29 -4.23
CA PHE A 58 -2.93 0.81 -3.90
C PHE A 58 -3.97 0.43 -2.84
N VAL A 59 -4.69 -0.68 -3.05
CA VAL A 59 -5.73 -1.15 -2.12
C VAL A 59 -5.13 -1.47 -0.76
N LEU A 60 -3.96 -2.12 -0.73
CA LEU A 60 -3.26 -2.42 0.52
C LEU A 60 -2.84 -1.15 1.25
N SER A 61 -2.33 -0.15 0.53
CA SER A 61 -1.98 1.15 1.13
C SER A 61 -3.23 1.82 1.72
N ALA A 62 -4.33 1.91 0.96
CA ALA A 62 -5.58 2.48 1.45
C ALA A 62 -6.11 1.73 2.69
N ALA A 63 -6.05 0.41 2.70
CA ALA A 63 -6.47 -0.42 3.82
C ALA A 63 -5.60 -0.19 5.07
N CYS A 64 -4.27 -0.14 4.93
CA CYS A 64 -3.38 0.13 6.05
C CYS A 64 -3.59 1.54 6.62
N MET A 65 -3.81 2.55 5.77
CA MET A 65 -4.14 3.91 6.20
C MET A 65 -5.47 3.94 6.95
N PHE A 66 -6.50 3.26 6.44
CA PHE A 66 -7.80 3.16 7.10
C PHE A 66 -7.69 2.48 8.48
N ILE A 67 -6.99 1.35 8.57
CA ILE A 67 -6.72 0.65 9.83
C ILE A 67 -5.99 1.58 10.79
N TYR A 68 -4.96 2.28 10.32
CA TYR A 68 -4.20 3.22 11.14
C TYR A 68 -5.10 4.31 11.74
N LEU A 69 -5.90 4.96 10.89
CA LEU A 69 -6.80 6.03 11.32
C LEU A 69 -7.89 5.51 12.26
N TYR A 70 -8.49 4.35 11.96
CA TYR A 70 -9.57 3.75 12.76
C TYR A 70 -9.11 3.41 14.18
N PHE A 71 -7.94 2.79 14.32
CA PHE A 71 -7.44 2.39 15.64
C PHE A 71 -6.71 3.51 16.38
N TRP A 72 -5.91 4.34 15.70
CA TRP A 72 -5.01 5.31 16.35
C TRP A 72 -5.26 6.78 15.99
N GLY A 73 -5.88 7.09 14.85
CA GLY A 73 -6.12 8.47 14.39
C GLY A 73 -7.37 9.10 15.00
N PHE A 74 -8.55 8.54 14.69
CA PHE A 74 -9.84 9.09 15.10
C PHE A 74 -10.15 8.96 16.60
N ALA A 75 -9.45 8.05 17.28
CA ALA A 75 -9.53 7.84 18.72
C ALA A 75 -9.14 9.09 19.53
N ARG A 76 -8.11 9.79 19.05
CA ARG A 76 -7.40 10.83 19.79
C ARG A 76 -8.09 12.20 19.71
N ASP A 77 -8.99 12.37 18.73
CA ASP A 77 -9.82 13.57 18.58
C ASP A 77 -11.11 13.52 19.41
N ARG A 78 -11.52 12.36 19.93
CA ARG A 78 -12.71 12.24 20.79
C ARG A 78 -12.43 12.44 22.30
N GLU A 79 -11.18 12.63 22.67
CA GLU A 79 -10.75 12.91 24.06
C GLU A 79 -10.38 14.39 24.28
N LYS A 80 -10.57 15.26 23.27
CA LYS A 80 -10.50 16.71 23.40
C LYS A 80 -11.89 17.31 23.35
#